data_AF-A0A5K1G785-F1
#
_entry.id   AF-A0A5K1G785-F1
#
_cell.length_a   1.000
_cell.length_b   1.000
_cell.length_c   1.000
_cell.angle_alpha   90.00
_cell.angle_beta   90.00
_cell.angle_gamma   90.00
#
_symmetry.space_group_name_H-M   'P 1'
#
loop_
_entity.id
_entity.type
_entity.pdbx_description
1 polymer ?
#
loop_
_entity_poly.entity_id
_entity_poly.type
_entity_poly.pdbx_seq_one_letter_code
_entity_poly.pdbx_strand_id
1 'polypeptide(L)' 'MVEIADTAVKGTLNVLRSCAKASSIRRVVVTSSTVALTFSSRDFNPDVVVDETWFSDADFCREGKVDCPHMLHL' A
#
# COMPACT_ATOMS: atom_id res chain seq x y z
N MET A 1 0.81 11.64 8.58
CA MET A 1 0.45 10.56 7.62
C MET A 1 -0.94 10.72 7.02
N VAL A 2 -1.99 11.00 7.81
CA VAL A 2 -3.38 11.08 7.30
C VAL A 2 -3.54 12.05 6.11
N GLU A 3 -2.91 13.23 6.17
CA GLU A 3 -2.98 14.23 5.09
C GLU A 3 -2.32 13.76 3.78
N ILE A 4 -1.13 13.17 3.86
CA ILE A 4 -0.41 12.62 2.70
C ILE A 4 -1.18 11.45 2.09
N ALA A 5 -1.72 10.58 2.95
CA ALA A 5 -2.52 9.43 2.51
C ALA A 5 -3.80 9.87 1.80
N ASP A 6 -4.55 10.81 2.37
CA ASP A 6 -5.77 11.35 1.74
C ASP A 6 -5.47 12.00 0.39
N THR A 7 -4.38 12.77 0.29
CA THR A 7 -3.93 13.37 -0.97
C THR A 7 -3.59 12.31 -2.02
N ALA A 8 -2.83 11.27 -1.64
CA ALA A 8 -2.45 10.18 -2.54
C ALA A 8 -3.68 9.39 -3.02
N VAL A 9 -4.63 9.10 -2.13
CA VAL A 9 -5.88 8.39 -2.47
C VAL A 9 -6.73 9.23 -3.43
N LYS A 10 -6.93 10.52 -3.13
CA LYS A 10 -7.68 11.43 -4.00
C LYS A 10 -7.03 11.59 -5.37
N GLY A 11 -5.70 11.73 -5.41
CA GLY A 11 -4.92 11.81 -6.65
C GLY A 11 -5.10 10.56 -7.52
N THR A 12 -4.89 9.37 -6.96
CA THR A 12 -5.06 8.10 -7.67
C THR A 12 -6.50 7.93 -8.18
N LEU A 13 -7.52 8.21 -7.35
CA LEU A 13 -8.92 8.10 -7.76
C LEU A 13 -9.28 9.08 -8.88
N ASN A 14 -8.72 10.29 -8.90
CA ASN A 14 -8.95 11.26 -9.97
C ASN A 14 -8.44 10.74 -11.32
N VAL A 15 -7.24 10.15 -11.34
CA VAL A 15 -6.66 9.56 -12.54
C VAL A 15 -7.47 8.34 -12.98
N LEU A 16 -7.81 7.43 -12.07
CA LEU A 16 -8.59 6.23 -12.39
C LEU A 16 -9.98 6.56 -12.95
N ARG A 17 -10.67 7.56 -12.39
CA ARG A 17 -11.96 8.05 -12.92
C ARG A 17 -11.82 8.64 -14.31
N SER A 18 -10.70 9.28 -14.61
CA SER A 18 -10.42 9.80 -15.96
C SER A 18 -10.12 8.66 -16.92
N CYS A 19 -9.35 7.66 -16.50
CA CYS A 19 -9.09 6.47 -17.30
C CYS A 19 -10.36 5.69 -17.63
N ALA A 20 -11.28 5.57 -16.67
CA ALA A 20 -12.57 4.89 -16.87
C ALA A 20 -13.46 5.54 -17.93
N LYS A 21 -13.28 6.85 -18.21
CA LYS A 21 -14.02 7.58 -19.25
C LYS A 21 -13.40 7.44 -20.64
N ALA A 22 -12.13 7.04 -20.72
CA ALA A 22 -11.40 6.94 -21.97
C ALA A 22 -11.57 5.53 -22.57
N SER A 23 -12.37 5.42 -23.63
CA SER A 23 -12.63 4.14 -24.33
C SER A 23 -11.39 3.50 -24.97
N SER A 24 -10.30 4.26 -25.15
CA SER A 24 -9.02 3.76 -25.67
C SER A 24 -8.19 3.02 -24.62
N ILE A 25 -8.42 3.25 -23.33
CA ILE A 25 -7.64 2.64 -22.24
C ILE A 25 -8.18 1.25 -21.95
N ARG A 26 -7.31 0.25 -22.05
CA ARG A 26 -7.67 -1.17 -21.85
C ARG A 26 -7.17 -1.75 -20.52
N ARG A 27 -6.15 -1.14 -19.92
CA ARG A 27 -5.52 -1.60 -18.68
C ARG A 27 -4.86 -0.40 -17.99
N VAL A 28 -4.96 -0.37 -16.67
CA VAL A 28 -4.20 0.53 -15.81
C VAL A 28 -3.31 -0.32 -14.91
N VAL A 29 -2.03 0.05 -14.79
CA VAL A 29 -1.09 -0.53 -13.84
C VAL A 29 -0.80 0.54 -12.80
N VAL A 30 -0.97 0.20 -11.53
CA VAL A 30 -0.72 1.10 -10.41
C VAL A 30 0.57 0.68 -9.73
N THR A 31 1.55 1.57 -9.67
CA THR A 31 2.77 1.34 -8.90
C THR A 31 2.44 1.50 -7.42
N SER A 32 2.35 0.38 -6.71
CA SER A 32 2.27 0.33 -5.25
C SER A 32 3.67 0.17 -4.65
N SER A 33 3.76 -0.04 -3.35
CA SER A 33 5.00 -0.34 -2.64
C SER A 33 4.78 -1.51 -1.66
N THR A 34 5.85 -2.22 -1.31
CA THR A 34 5.84 -3.34 -0.34
C THR A 34 5.32 -2.91 1.02
N VAL A 35 5.46 -1.62 1.37
CA VAL A 35 4.89 -1.01 2.58
C VAL A 35 3.37 -1.14 2.68
N ALA A 36 2.65 -1.40 1.58
CA ALA A 36 1.21 -1.67 1.59
C ALA A 36 0.86 -3.08 2.11
N LEU A 37 1.86 -3.95 2.28
CA LEU A 37 1.71 -5.34 2.72
C LEU A 37 2.31 -5.60 4.11
N THR A 38 3.43 -4.93 4.43
CA THR A 38 4.31 -5.34 5.53
C THR A 38 4.03 -4.72 6.90
N PHE A 39 3.17 -3.71 7.00
CA PHE A 39 2.93 -2.98 8.25
C PHE A 39 1.62 -3.40 8.89
N SER A 40 1.61 -4.52 9.60
CA SER A 40 0.43 -5.02 10.31
C SER A 40 0.84 -5.61 11.66
N SER A 41 -0.13 -5.85 12.54
CA SER A 41 0.11 -6.54 13.81
C SER A 41 0.36 -8.05 13.67
N ARG A 42 0.56 -8.55 12.45
CA ARG A 42 0.90 -9.96 12.20
C ARG A 42 2.38 -10.18 12.53
N ASP A 43 2.67 -11.30 13.19
CA ASP A 43 4.04 -11.68 13.47
C ASP A 43 4.78 -12.07 12.18
N PHE A 44 5.90 -11.41 11.92
CA PHE A 44 6.83 -11.77 10.86
C PHE A 44 7.79 -12.85 11.37
N ASN A 45 7.40 -14.12 11.21
CA ASN A 45 8.30 -15.25 11.36
C ASN A 45 8.99 -15.52 10.00
N PRO A 46 10.30 -15.86 9.96
CA PRO A 46 11.01 -16.29 8.74
C PRO A 46 10.29 -17.29 7.84
N ASP A 47 9.42 -18.14 8.39
CA ASP A 47 8.66 -19.15 7.62
C ASP A 47 7.39 -18.57 6.95
N VAL A 48 7.06 -17.30 7.20
CA VAL A 48 5.85 -16.66 6.70
C VAL A 48 6.07 -16.11 5.29
N VAL A 49 5.25 -16.57 4.36
CA VAL A 49 5.20 -16.05 2.99
C VAL A 49 4.20 -14.89 2.93
N VAL A 50 4.67 -13.72 2.49
CA VAL A 50 3.81 -12.58 2.17
C VAL A 50 3.27 -12.77 0.76
N ASP A 51 1.95 -12.83 0.64
CA ASP A 51 1.24 -12.93 -0.64
C ASP A 51 0.30 -11.73 -0.85
N GLU A 52 -0.42 -11.72 -1.96
CA GLU A 52 -1.33 -10.63 -2.35
C GLU A 52 -2.58 -10.51 -1.46
N THR A 53 -2.76 -11.40 -0.48
CA THR A 53 -3.86 -11.31 0.51
C THR A 53 -3.47 -10.47 1.73
N TRP A 54 -2.19 -10.09 1.85
CA TRP A 54 -1.69 -9.26 2.93
C TRP A 54 -2.00 -7.78 2.70
N PHE A 55 -2.37 -7.08 3.77
CA PHE A 55 -2.57 -5.63 3.76
C PHE A 55 -2.04 -5.04 5.05
N SER A 56 -1.38 -3.89 4.92
CA SER A 56 -0.97 -3.08 6.06
C SER A 56 -2.19 -2.56 6.81
N ASP A 57 -2.08 -2.56 8.13
CA ASP A 57 -3.08 -2.03 9.04
C ASP A 57 -2.91 -0.50 9.14
N ALA A 58 -4.00 0.22 8.84
CA ALA A 58 -3.98 1.68 8.78
C ALA A 58 -3.78 2.32 10.17
N ASP A 59 -4.27 1.68 11.23
CA ASP A 59 -4.13 2.16 12.60
C ASP A 59 -2.70 1.92 13.09
N PHE A 60 -2.13 0.75 12.82
CA PHE A 60 -0.72 0.44 13.06
C PHE A 60 0.22 1.45 12.38
N CYS A 61 -0.04 1.79 11.12
CA CYS A 61 0.73 2.78 10.37
C CYS A 61 0.61 4.19 10.98
N ARG A 62 -0.59 4.57 11.46
CA ARG A 62 -0.84 5.90 12.05
C ARG A 62 -0.16 6.06 13.40
N GLU A 63 -0.07 4.99 14.18
CA GLU A 63 0.61 4.95 15.47
C GLU A 63 2.13 5.09 15.37
N GLY A 64 2.70 5.10 14.16
CA GLY A 64 4.15 5.29 13.96
C GLY A 64 4.97 4.10 14.46
N LYS A 65 4.36 2.92 14.64
CA LYS A 65 5.02 1.66 15.01
C LYS A 65 5.74 1.04 13.81
N VAL A 66 6.53 1.84 13.11
CA VAL A 66 7.18 1.48 11.84
C VAL A 66 8.52 0.76 12.07
N ASP A 67 8.73 0.22 13.26
CA ASP A 67 9.99 -0.39 13.67
C ASP A 67 10.08 -1.81 13.08
N CYS A 68 10.42 -1.87 11.79
CA CYS A 68 10.66 -3.11 11.07
C CYS A 68 12.17 -3.23 10.80
N PRO A 69 12.95 -3.86 11.69
CA PRO A 69 14.39 -4.04 11.49
C PRO A 69 14.73 -4.89 10.25
N HIS A 70 13.76 -5.63 9.70
CA HIS A 70 13.94 -6.47 8.51
C HIS A 70 13.79 -5.73 7.17
N MET A 71 13.39 -4.46 7.15
CA MET A 71 13.26 -3.70 5.88
C MET A 71 14.61 -3.19 5.34
N LEU A 72 15.71 -3.31 6.11
CA LEU A 72 17.06 -2.89 5.73
C LEU A 72 17.86 -3.94 4.94
N HIS A 73 17.30 -5.12 4.67
CA HIS A 73 17.98 -6.23 3.98
C HIS A 73 17.45 -6.55 2.58
N LEU A 74 16.77 -5.60 1.93
CA LEU A 74 16.50 -5.62 0.49
C LEU A 74 17.44 -4.68 -0.26
#